data_AF-A0A161Y328-F1
#
_entry.id   AF-A0A161Y328-F1
#
_cell.length_a   1.000
_cell.length_b   1.000
_cell.length_c   1.000
_cell.angle_alpha   90.00
_cell.angle_beta   90.00
_cell.angle_gamma   90.00
#
_symmetry.space_group_name_H-M   'P 1'
#
loop_
_entity.id
_entity.type
_entity.pdbx_description
1 polymer ?
#
loop_
_entity_poly.entity_id
_entity_poly.type
_entity_poly.pdbx_seq_one_letter_code
_entity_poly.pdbx_strand_id
1 'polypeptide(L)'
;MLREQDFEPEHKHFIDSLEMDFSWAVGGAAIVNPFGEYIAGPVYNKDTIVYADCHANELKAVNVVFDGLGHYSRPDAVKIYEQKNLLSNSKLLSYQDLKNISESTEVPLKKLEKVMEKVEERVKISKK
;
A
#
# COMPACT_ATOMS: atom_id res chain seq x y z
N MET A 1 0.34 -3.97 -22.08
CA MET A 1 -0.97 -4.55 -21.66
C MET A 1 -1.06 -5.96 -22.20
N LEU A 2 -1.76 -6.90 -21.55
CA LEU A 2 -1.87 -8.28 -22.05
C LEU A 2 -3.03 -8.37 -23.05
N ARG A 3 -2.72 -8.67 -24.32
CA ARG A 3 -3.68 -8.83 -25.41
C ARG A 3 -3.78 -10.30 -25.79
N GLU A 4 -4.83 -10.68 -26.51
CA GLU A 4 -5.02 -12.06 -27.01
C GLU A 4 -3.81 -12.59 -27.81
N GLN A 5 -3.13 -11.70 -28.54
CA GLN A 5 -1.92 -12.01 -29.31
C GLN A 5 -0.68 -12.29 -28.44
N ASP A 6 -0.67 -11.87 -27.18
CA ASP A 6 0.44 -12.05 -26.25
C ASP A 6 0.38 -13.41 -25.53
N PHE A 7 -0.69 -14.21 -25.75
CA PHE A 7 -0.83 -15.56 -25.21
C PHE A 7 -0.31 -16.62 -26.20
N GLU A 8 0.48 -17.57 -25.68
CA GLU A 8 0.87 -18.77 -26.42
C GLU A 8 -0.38 -19.59 -26.83
N PRO A 9 -0.34 -20.31 -27.97
CA PRO A 9 -1.50 -21.05 -28.48
C PRO A 9 -2.11 -22.02 -27.45
N GLU A 10 -1.27 -22.65 -26.64
CA GLU A 10 -1.68 -23.58 -25.57
C GLU A 10 -2.42 -22.92 -24.42
N HIS A 11 -2.27 -21.61 -24.22
CA HIS A 11 -2.87 -20.86 -23.11
C HIS A 11 -4.07 -19.97 -23.53
N LYS A 12 -4.45 -19.97 -24.82
CA LYS A 12 -5.58 -19.17 -25.29
C LYS A 12 -6.93 -19.56 -24.70
N HIS A 13 -7.07 -20.79 -24.22
CA HIS A 13 -8.30 -21.26 -23.58
C HIS A 13 -8.61 -20.55 -22.25
N PHE A 14 -7.62 -19.88 -21.63
CA PHE A 14 -7.84 -19.08 -20.42
C PHE A 14 -8.59 -17.77 -20.68
N ILE A 15 -8.52 -17.23 -21.90
CA ILE A 15 -9.08 -15.92 -22.29
C ILE A 15 -10.59 -15.82 -22.00
N ASP A 16 -11.35 -16.86 -22.31
CA ASP A 16 -12.81 -16.91 -22.11
C ASP A 16 -13.22 -17.79 -20.91
N SER A 17 -12.25 -18.18 -20.08
CA SER A 17 -12.50 -19.06 -18.95
C SER A 17 -13.20 -18.32 -17.81
N LEU A 18 -14.11 -19.00 -17.11
CA LEU A 18 -14.75 -18.47 -15.90
C LEU A 18 -13.73 -18.20 -14.77
N GLU A 19 -12.58 -18.87 -14.83
CA GLU A 19 -11.50 -18.80 -13.85
C GLU A 19 -10.56 -17.60 -14.11
N MET A 20 -10.53 -17.08 -15.33
CA MET A 20 -9.67 -15.96 -15.73
C MET A 20 -10.36 -15.09 -16.79
N ASP A 21 -11.25 -14.21 -16.37
CA ASP A 21 -11.79 -13.15 -17.24
C ASP A 21 -10.72 -12.06 -17.40
N PHE A 22 -10.18 -11.88 -18.60
CA PHE A 22 -9.17 -10.84 -18.88
C PHE A 22 -9.79 -9.52 -19.40
N SER A 23 -11.11 -9.43 -19.54
CA SER A 23 -11.81 -8.27 -20.12
C SER A 23 -11.58 -6.95 -19.35
N TRP A 24 -11.18 -7.02 -18.09
CA TRP A 24 -10.83 -5.85 -17.27
C TRP A 24 -9.39 -5.35 -17.51
N ALA A 25 -8.53 -6.15 -18.13
CA ALA A 25 -7.12 -5.84 -18.34
C ALA A 25 -6.87 -4.94 -19.57
N VAL A 26 -7.80 -4.02 -19.87
CA VAL A 26 -7.80 -3.13 -21.05
C VAL A 26 -7.05 -1.81 -20.83
N GLY A 27 -6.34 -1.66 -19.71
CA GLY A 27 -5.55 -0.47 -19.37
C GLY A 27 -6.35 0.62 -18.67
N GLY A 28 -6.30 1.84 -19.20
CA GLY A 28 -6.91 3.02 -18.59
C GLY A 28 -5.92 3.97 -17.93
N ALA A 29 -4.64 3.95 -18.34
CA ALA A 29 -3.66 4.90 -17.83
C ALA A 29 -4.08 6.33 -18.18
N ALA A 30 -4.17 7.20 -17.18
CA ALA A 30 -4.62 8.57 -17.32
C ALA A 30 -3.92 9.47 -16.28
N ILE A 31 -3.90 10.76 -16.55
CA ILE A 31 -3.46 11.80 -15.63
C ILE A 31 -4.67 12.71 -15.39
N VAL A 32 -5.04 12.89 -14.12
CA VAL A 32 -6.20 13.67 -13.69
C VAL A 32 -5.71 14.83 -12.82
N ASN A 33 -6.21 16.03 -13.08
CA ASN A 33 -5.87 17.20 -12.28
C ASN A 33 -6.59 17.19 -10.91
N PRO A 34 -6.19 18.05 -9.96
CA PRO A 34 -6.85 18.13 -8.65
C PRO A 34 -8.35 18.47 -8.69
N PHE A 35 -8.84 19.05 -9.79
CA PHE A 35 -10.27 19.35 -9.99
C PHE A 35 -11.08 18.14 -10.47
N GLY A 36 -10.43 17.00 -10.74
CA GLY A 36 -11.08 15.77 -11.22
C GLY A 36 -11.20 15.68 -12.75
N GLU A 37 -10.50 16.53 -13.50
CA GLU A 37 -10.52 16.54 -14.96
C GLU A 37 -9.35 15.74 -15.54
N TYR A 38 -9.61 14.96 -16.59
CA TYR A 38 -8.56 14.25 -17.32
C TYR A 38 -7.71 15.24 -18.14
N ILE A 39 -6.43 15.36 -17.80
CA ILE A 39 -5.46 16.19 -18.53
C ILE A 39 -4.61 15.38 -19.51
N ALA A 40 -4.58 14.05 -19.36
CA ALA A 40 -4.10 13.13 -20.38
C ALA A 40 -4.70 11.73 -20.19
N GLY A 41 -4.91 10.99 -21.29
CA GLY A 41 -5.64 9.72 -21.26
C GLY A 41 -7.14 9.92 -21.02
N PRO A 42 -7.89 8.88 -20.61
CA PRO A 42 -7.45 7.51 -20.37
C PRO A 42 -7.07 6.77 -21.66
N VAL A 43 -6.02 5.95 -21.60
CA VAL A 43 -5.57 5.14 -22.73
C VAL A 43 -5.98 3.68 -22.55
N TYR A 44 -6.75 3.18 -23.52
CA TYR A 44 -7.18 1.79 -23.58
C TYR A 44 -6.59 1.08 -24.80
N ASN A 45 -6.38 -0.23 -24.69
CA ASN A 45 -5.98 -1.13 -25.79
C ASN A 45 -4.75 -0.67 -26.60
N LYS A 46 -3.88 0.13 -26.00
CA LYS A 46 -2.72 0.72 -26.68
C LYS A 46 -1.54 0.84 -25.73
N ASP A 47 -0.38 0.35 -26.19
CA ASP A 47 0.89 0.59 -25.53
C ASP A 47 1.36 2.00 -25.88
N THR A 48 1.39 2.90 -24.90
CA THR A 48 1.80 4.28 -25.08
C THR A 48 2.34 4.88 -23.78
N ILE A 49 3.11 5.96 -23.90
CA ILE A 49 3.52 6.77 -22.75
C ILE A 49 2.62 7.99 -22.70
N VAL A 50 2.00 8.23 -21.54
CA VAL A 50 1.11 9.36 -21.30
C VAL A 50 1.92 10.48 -20.65
N TYR A 51 1.88 11.67 -21.26
CA TYR A 51 2.56 12.88 -20.76
C TYR A 51 1.53 13.98 -20.52
N ALA A 52 1.72 14.78 -19.48
CA ALA A 52 0.96 16.00 -19.20
C ALA A 52 1.82 17.00 -18.42
N ASP A 53 1.54 18.29 -18.59
CA ASP A 53 2.10 19.34 -17.74
C ASP A 53 1.25 19.47 -16.47
N CYS A 54 1.89 19.27 -15.31
CA CYS A 54 1.21 19.31 -14.01
C CYS A 54 1.62 20.56 -13.23
N HIS A 55 0.68 21.47 -12.98
CA HIS A 55 0.95 22.70 -12.24
C HIS A 55 0.63 22.56 -10.74
N ALA A 56 1.66 22.54 -9.90
CA ALA A 56 1.52 22.38 -8.45
C ALA A 56 0.67 23.48 -7.77
N ASN A 57 0.49 24.64 -8.40
CA ASN A 57 -0.35 25.71 -7.87
C ASN A 57 -1.84 25.36 -7.87
N GLU A 58 -2.29 24.41 -8.70
CA GLU A 58 -3.68 23.94 -8.73
C GLU A 58 -4.12 23.30 -7.40
N LEU A 59 -3.20 22.65 -6.66
CA LEU A 59 -3.50 22.13 -5.33
C LEU A 59 -3.96 23.22 -4.36
N LYS A 60 -3.33 24.40 -4.44
CA LYS A 60 -3.71 25.53 -3.57
C LYS A 60 -5.13 25.99 -3.89
N ALA A 61 -5.46 26.08 -5.18
CA ALA A 61 -6.80 26.48 -5.61
C ALA A 61 -7.87 25.47 -5.17
N VAL A 62 -7.62 24.17 -5.33
CA VAL A 62 -8.56 23.12 -4.87
C VAL A 62 -8.75 23.15 -3.37
N ASN A 63 -7.68 23.31 -2.59
CA ASN A 63 -7.81 23.39 -1.13
C ASN A 63 -8.58 24.64 -0.66
N VAL A 64 -8.56 25.74 -1.43
CA VAL A 64 -9.43 26.90 -1.12
C VAL A 64 -10.90 26.56 -1.35
N VAL A 65 -11.23 25.77 -2.37
CA VAL A 65 -12.60 25.33 -2.67
C VAL A 65 -13.07 24.26 -1.68
N PHE A 66 -12.21 23.29 -1.37
CA PHE A 66 -12.51 22.20 -0.44
C PHE A 66 -11.25 21.68 0.24
N ASP A 67 -11.17 21.88 1.56
CA ASP A 67 -10.09 21.40 2.41
C ASP A 67 -10.63 20.39 3.44
N GLY A 68 -10.58 19.11 3.06
CA GLY A 68 -11.08 18.01 3.88
C GLY A 68 -10.25 17.71 5.13
N LEU A 69 -8.98 18.13 5.17
CA LEU A 69 -8.10 17.91 6.32
C LEU A 69 -8.03 19.12 7.27
N GLY A 70 -8.43 20.31 6.81
CA GLY A 70 -8.51 21.53 7.64
C GLY A 70 -9.95 21.94 7.92
N HIS A 71 -10.45 22.96 7.23
CA HIS A 71 -11.70 23.66 7.61
C HIS A 71 -12.95 22.77 7.65
N TYR A 72 -13.02 21.77 6.76
CA TYR A 72 -14.13 20.82 6.73
C TYR A 72 -13.85 19.54 7.52
N SER A 73 -12.69 19.45 8.17
CA SER A 73 -12.40 18.32 9.03
C SER A 73 -13.34 18.31 10.25
N ARG A 74 -13.87 17.14 10.57
CA ARG A 74 -14.72 16.90 11.74
C ARG A 74 -14.05 15.89 12.66
N PRO A 75 -12.98 16.28 13.37
CA PRO A 75 -12.27 15.37 14.27
C PRO A 75 -13.16 14.91 15.42
N ASP A 76 -14.26 15.60 15.73
CA ASP A 76 -15.25 15.12 16.69
C ASP A 76 -16.09 13.95 16.17
N ALA A 77 -16.26 13.80 14.85
CA ALA A 77 -16.99 12.69 14.23
C ALA A 77 -16.09 11.48 13.97
N VAL A 78 -14.92 11.70 13.36
CA VAL A 78 -13.97 10.62 13.02
C VAL A 78 -12.55 11.09 13.32
N LYS A 79 -11.80 10.27 14.07
CA LYS A 79 -10.36 10.44 14.28
C LYS A 79 -9.62 9.20 13.80
N ILE A 80 -8.56 9.41 13.01
CA ILE A 80 -7.66 8.36 12.57
C ILE A 80 -6.36 8.50 13.37
N TYR A 81 -5.88 7.41 13.94
CA TYR A 81 -4.62 7.35 14.67
C TYR A 81 -3.65 6.42 13.95
N GLU A 82 -2.44 6.92 13.69
CA GLU A 82 -1.37 6.11 13.13
C GLU A 82 -0.55 5.46 14.25
N GLN A 83 -0.51 4.12 14.28
CA GLN A 83 0.37 3.39 15.19
C GLN A 83 1.72 3.11 14.54
N LYS A 84 2.61 4.12 14.51
CA LYS A 84 3.97 3.98 13.96
C LYS A 84 4.85 2.98 14.73
N ASN A 85 4.46 2.63 15.96
CA ASN A 85 5.27 1.81 16.86
C ASN A 85 4.47 0.73 17.58
N LEU A 86 3.93 -0.23 16.84
CA LEU A 86 3.41 -1.48 17.44
C LEU A 86 4.44 -2.16 18.37
N LEU A 87 5.73 -1.94 18.10
CA LEU A 87 6.86 -2.49 18.86
C LEU A 87 7.39 -1.58 19.98
N SER A 88 7.03 -0.28 20.09
CA SER A 88 7.54 0.53 21.21
C SER A 88 6.87 0.21 22.54
N ASN A 89 5.65 -0.34 22.46
CA ASN A 89 4.85 -0.73 23.63
C ASN A 89 4.92 -2.24 23.90
N SER A 90 5.63 -3.03 23.07
CA SER A 90 5.91 -4.42 23.42
C SER A 90 6.86 -4.43 24.61
N LYS A 91 6.37 -4.94 25.75
CA LYS A 91 7.18 -5.21 26.92
C LYS A 91 8.36 -6.07 26.48
N LEU A 92 9.59 -5.69 26.85
CA LEU A 92 10.72 -6.62 26.74
C LEU A 92 10.33 -7.88 27.52
N LEU A 93 10.21 -9.00 26.82
CA LEU A 93 9.99 -10.29 27.46
C LEU A 93 11.24 -10.62 28.27
N SER A 94 11.06 -11.03 29.52
CA SER A 94 12.17 -11.52 30.32
C SER A 94 12.69 -12.84 29.75
N TYR A 95 13.90 -13.25 30.16
CA TYR A 95 14.42 -14.57 29.82
C TYR A 95 13.45 -15.70 30.22
N GLN A 96 12.77 -15.54 31.35
CA GLN A 96 11.79 -16.52 31.82
C GLN A 96 10.57 -16.60 30.88
N ASP A 97 10.12 -15.47 30.35
CA ASP A 97 9.04 -15.42 29.36
C ASP A 97 9.46 -16.07 28.04
N LEU A 98 10.67 -15.80 27.57
CA LEU A 98 11.23 -16.42 26.35
C LEU A 98 11.39 -17.94 26.50
N LYS A 99 11.79 -18.39 27.70
CA LYS A 99 11.91 -19.81 28.02
C LYS A 99 10.54 -20.50 28.00
N ASN A 100 9.53 -19.90 28.63
CA ASN A 100 8.16 -20.43 28.62
C ASN A 100 7.57 -20.49 27.19
N ILE A 101 7.87 -19.49 26.34
CA ILE A 101 7.46 -19.48 24.93
C ILE A 101 8.19 -20.58 24.15
N SER A 102 9.50 -20.74 24.37
CA SER A 102 10.29 -21.81 23.74
C SER A 102 9.72 -23.19 24.05
N GLU A 103 9.36 -23.42 25.31
CA GLU A 103 8.79 -24.69 25.78
C GLU A 103 7.38 -24.95 25.22
N SER A 104 6.53 -23.92 25.13
CA SER A 104 5.15 -24.07 24.63
C SER A 104 5.02 -24.14 23.11
N THR A 105 5.97 -23.55 22.37
CA THR A 105 5.90 -23.46 20.90
C THR A 105 6.88 -24.39 20.18
N GLU A 106 7.67 -25.16 20.95
CA GLU A 106 8.75 -26.02 20.46
C GLU A 106 9.82 -25.27 19.63
N VAL A 107 9.86 -23.94 19.73
CA VAL A 107 10.85 -23.12 19.02
C VAL A 107 12.12 -23.03 19.85
N PRO A 108 13.32 -23.27 19.28
CA PRO A 108 14.58 -23.14 20.02
C PRO A 108 14.81 -21.73 20.57
N LEU A 109 15.18 -21.64 21.86
CA LEU A 109 15.38 -20.39 22.59
C LEU A 109 16.30 -19.39 21.86
N LYS A 110 17.39 -19.88 21.28
CA LYS A 110 18.36 -19.08 20.51
C LYS A 110 17.73 -18.33 19.32
N LYS A 111 16.66 -18.88 18.72
CA LYS A 111 15.93 -18.23 17.62
C LYS A 111 15.06 -17.09 18.15
N LEU A 112 14.45 -17.27 19.32
CA LEU A 112 13.62 -16.26 19.98
C LEU A 112 14.46 -15.09 20.49
N GLU A 113 15.63 -15.36 21.08
CA GLU A 113 16.59 -14.34 21.51
C GLU A 113 17.03 -13.45 20.35
N LYS A 114 17.37 -14.05 19.20
CA LYS A 114 17.77 -13.31 17.99
C LYS A 114 16.64 -12.43 17.42
N VAL A 115 15.40 -12.88 17.56
CA VAL A 115 14.23 -12.07 17.15
C VAL A 115 14.04 -10.91 18.12
N MET A 116 14.18 -11.15 19.43
CA MET A 116 14.09 -10.09 20.45
C MET A 116 15.16 -9.01 20.22
N GLU A 117 16.41 -9.40 19.99
CA GLU A 117 17.52 -8.47 19.72
C GLU A 117 17.22 -7.56 18.51
N LYS A 118 16.70 -8.12 17.41
CA LYS A 118 16.27 -7.34 16.23
C LYS A 118 15.11 -6.39 16.51
N VAL A 119 14.18 -6.79 17.38
CA VAL A 119 13.07 -5.93 17.80
C VAL A 119 13.61 -4.77 18.64
N GLU A 120 14.52 -5.03 19.59
CA GLU A 120 15.17 -3.99 20.40
C GLU A 120 15.95 -2.97 19.56
N GLU A 121 16.71 -3.42 18.56
CA GLU A 121 17.42 -2.54 17.62
C GLU A 121 16.46 -1.62 16.87
N ARG A 122 15.35 -2.17 16.34
CA ARG A 122 14.33 -1.38 15.63
C ARG A 122 13.62 -0.37 16.54
N VAL A 123 13.36 -0.74 17.80
CA VAL A 123 12.78 0.17 18.80
C VAL A 123 13.75 1.30 19.16
N LYS A 124 15.05 1.03 19.27
CA LYS A 124 16.08 2.07 19.51
C LYS A 124 16.18 3.06 18.36
N ILE A 125 16.08 2.60 17.11
CA ILE A 125 16.12 3.45 15.91
C ILE A 125 14.89 4.36 15.82
N SER A 126 13.70 3.87 16.17
CA SER A 126 12.45 4.66 16.10
C SER A 126 12.33 5.78 17.15
N LYS A 127 13.13 5.74 18.22
CA LYS A 127 13.15 6.76 19.29
C LYS A 127 14.11 7.93 19.04
N LYS A 128 14.88 7.90 17.95
CA LYS A 128 15.88 8.92 17.60
C LYS A 128 15.37 9.78 16.44
#